data_AF-A0A5C4RCS5-F1
#
_entry.id   AF-A0A5C4RCS5-F1
#
_cell.length_a   1.000
_cell.length_b   1.000
_cell.length_c   1.000
_cell.angle_alpha   90.00
_cell.angle_beta   90.00
_cell.angle_gamma   90.00
#
_symmetry.space_group_name_H-M   'P 1'
#
loop_
_entity.id
_entity.type
_entity.pdbx_description
1 polymer ?
#
loop_
_entity_poly.entity_id
_entity_poly.type
_entity_poly.pdbx_seq_one_letter_code
_entity_poly.pdbx_strand_id
1 'polypeptide(L)'
;ERYLNQRIRLRGMTTSATLAPGQELKVKGDAPEAFRKGAIITQITNSARRDSSFEMAFTAIPYSETVCFRPERVPKPVMAGTIPARVSSTKVNDTYGDIDKDGLYRVSFDFDREKWPQGGESLWVRLARPYAGEKYGFHWPLLEGTEVAIAFEGGDPDRPYIAHALHDSMHPDHVNLYNYKRNVLRTPANNKLRMDDERGREHIKLSTEYGGKSQLNLGHLVDSQRPHPDKRGEGFELRTDDWGAIRAGKGLFISADKQARAGGEVLAMEAALNQLQQAQALTETLCGAAETAKAELADLQQQKALLSETLAELKKSALLLSAPEGIAQTTTKSLQLAAGENIIATSGKSTDFSVLKKFTVAAGDRISLFAQKLGIKLFAGKGRVEIEAQGDEMGLAALKDITVNSHEGKVIISAKKEILLVSGGGYIRIGNGQVECGAPNHIIQRATAWQKFGGQSVSQSIQQWQTANYAVTPKAVRAYKISPLARQNMQLHAEDGGVQALSTAQNGKSPLQKQVGVEISQLKIKDEE
;
A
#
# COMPACT_ATOMS: atom_id res chain seq x y z
N GLU A 1 -14.90 62.09 28.32
CA GLU A 1 -16.02 63.06 28.45
C GLU A 1 -16.85 62.89 29.73
N ARG A 2 -17.50 61.75 30.00
CA ARG A 2 -18.33 61.59 31.23
C ARG A 2 -17.61 61.97 32.53
N TYR A 3 -16.39 61.46 32.71
CA TYR A 3 -15.55 61.80 33.87
C TYR A 3 -15.24 63.31 33.95
N LEU A 4 -15.02 63.97 32.80
CA LEU A 4 -14.78 65.41 32.73
C LEU A 4 -16.04 66.22 33.09
N ASN A 5 -17.22 65.77 32.64
CA ASN A 5 -18.52 66.37 32.99
C ASN A 5 -18.83 66.29 34.50
N GLN A 6 -18.15 65.42 35.23
CA GLN A 6 -18.31 65.28 36.69
C GLN A 6 -17.32 66.14 37.50
N ARG A 7 -16.23 66.61 36.88
CA ARG A 7 -15.17 67.37 37.58
C ARG A 7 -15.59 68.77 37.99
N ILE A 8 -16.30 69.48 37.11
CA ILE A 8 -16.70 70.87 37.32
C ILE A 8 -18.21 70.96 37.06
N ARG A 9 -18.96 71.37 38.09
CA ARG A 9 -20.41 71.51 38.03
C ARG A 9 -20.83 72.84 38.63
N LEU A 10 -21.75 73.52 37.96
CA LEU A 10 -22.43 74.70 38.47
C LEU A 10 -23.77 74.25 39.04
N ARG A 11 -24.05 74.61 40.28
CA ARG A 11 -25.38 74.47 40.87
C ARG A 11 -25.95 75.85 41.12
N GLY A 12 -27.20 76.04 40.76
CA GLY A 12 -27.89 77.31 40.96
C GLY A 12 -29.35 77.09 41.30
N MET A 13 -29.97 78.12 41.89
CA MET A 13 -31.40 78.19 42.14
C MET A 13 -31.98 79.36 41.36
N THR A 14 -33.20 79.21 40.87
CA THR A 14 -33.91 80.22 40.10
C THR A 14 -35.41 80.08 40.30
N THR A 15 -36.12 81.20 40.13
CA THR A 15 -37.59 81.22 40.07
C THR A 15 -38.10 81.17 38.62
N SER A 16 -37.20 81.06 37.62
CA SER A 16 -37.59 80.96 36.22
C SER A 16 -38.09 79.56 35.87
N ALA A 17 -39.32 79.49 35.38
CA ALA A 17 -39.93 78.23 34.90
C ALA A 17 -39.49 77.82 33.49
N THR A 18 -38.71 78.65 32.79
CA THR A 18 -38.36 78.41 31.36
C THR A 18 -37.11 77.57 31.16
N LEU A 19 -36.39 77.25 32.24
CA LEU A 19 -35.15 76.50 32.16
C LEU A 19 -35.38 74.99 32.03
N ALA A 20 -34.61 74.34 31.16
CA ALA A 20 -34.70 72.90 30.89
C ALA A 20 -33.32 72.27 30.65
N PRO A 21 -33.12 70.97 30.95
CA PRO A 21 -31.91 70.26 30.55
C PRO A 21 -31.64 70.37 29.05
N GLY A 22 -30.38 70.52 28.67
CA GLY A 22 -29.93 70.75 27.29
C GLY A 22 -29.78 72.21 26.89
N GLN A 23 -30.28 73.17 27.69
CA GLN A 23 -30.12 74.60 27.41
C GLN A 23 -28.75 75.13 27.85
N GLU A 24 -28.22 76.09 27.08
CA GLU A 24 -27.03 76.87 27.44
C GLU A 24 -27.41 78.13 28.24
N LEU A 25 -26.83 78.27 29.41
CA LEU A 25 -26.90 79.45 30.25
C LEU A 25 -25.64 80.29 30.05
N LYS A 26 -25.82 81.57 29.68
CA LYS A 26 -24.76 82.57 29.71
C LYS A 26 -24.83 83.34 31.02
N VAL A 27 -23.90 83.05 31.93
CA VAL A 27 -23.83 83.73 33.24
C VAL A 27 -23.23 85.12 33.04
N LYS A 28 -24.00 86.17 33.30
CA LYS A 28 -23.52 87.57 33.29
C LYS A 28 -22.91 87.92 34.67
N GLY A 29 -21.76 88.59 34.71
CA GLY A 29 -21.05 88.97 35.95
C GLY A 29 -19.78 88.13 36.21
N ASP A 30 -19.37 88.03 37.47
CA ASP A 30 -18.16 87.28 37.91
C ASP A 30 -18.37 85.75 37.89
N ALA A 31 -18.70 85.21 36.72
CA ALA A 31 -18.76 83.76 36.52
C ALA A 31 -17.38 83.14 36.74
N PRO A 32 -17.27 82.02 37.48
CA PRO A 32 -16.02 81.28 37.60
C PRO A 32 -15.46 80.96 36.21
N GLU A 33 -14.13 81.00 36.06
CA GLU A 33 -13.45 80.92 34.76
C GLU A 33 -13.97 79.78 33.86
N ALA A 34 -14.23 78.62 34.46
CA ALA A 34 -14.74 77.45 33.77
C ALA A 34 -16.12 77.62 33.10
N PHE A 35 -16.95 78.58 33.52
CA PHE A 35 -18.31 78.80 32.99
C PHE A 35 -18.45 80.10 32.18
N ARG A 36 -17.37 80.85 31.97
CA ARG A 36 -17.40 82.12 31.21
C ARG A 36 -17.89 81.97 29.78
N LYS A 37 -17.59 80.83 29.15
CA LYS A 37 -18.05 80.51 27.79
C LYS A 37 -19.52 80.07 27.73
N GLY A 38 -20.13 79.75 28.87
CA GLY A 38 -21.49 79.22 28.98
C GLY A 38 -21.56 78.01 29.92
N ALA A 39 -22.77 77.64 30.32
CA ALA A 39 -23.05 76.46 31.14
C ALA A 39 -24.23 75.68 30.57
N ILE A 40 -24.08 74.40 30.24
CA ILE A 40 -25.16 73.54 29.76
C ILE A 40 -25.89 72.90 30.93
N ILE A 41 -27.20 73.13 31.04
CA ILE A 41 -28.04 72.50 32.08
C ILE A 41 -28.12 71.00 31.82
N THR A 42 -27.79 70.18 32.81
CA THR A 42 -27.86 68.71 32.72
C THR A 42 -28.93 68.09 33.59
N GLN A 43 -29.40 68.81 34.61
CA GLN A 43 -30.43 68.35 35.53
C GLN A 43 -31.19 69.55 36.10
N ILE A 44 -32.50 69.41 36.26
CA ILE A 44 -33.34 70.35 37.02
C ILE A 44 -34.16 69.58 38.06
N THR A 45 -34.45 70.24 39.17
CA THR A 45 -35.37 69.78 40.20
C THR A 45 -36.25 70.96 40.58
N ASN A 46 -37.56 70.81 40.39
CA ASN A 46 -38.52 71.90 40.57
C ASN A 46 -39.43 71.62 41.76
N SER A 47 -39.75 72.65 42.53
CA SER A 47 -40.71 72.61 43.64
C SER A 47 -41.65 73.81 43.53
N ALA A 48 -42.94 73.56 43.75
CA ALA A 48 -43.97 74.60 43.78
C ALA A 48 -44.98 74.28 44.88
N ARG A 49 -45.34 75.28 45.69
CA ARG A 49 -46.38 75.20 46.73
C ARG A 49 -47.30 76.42 46.64
N ARG A 50 -48.46 76.39 47.30
CA ARG A 50 -49.38 77.55 47.32
C ARG A 50 -48.94 78.66 48.28
N ASP A 51 -48.10 78.32 49.25
CA ASP A 51 -47.56 79.19 50.30
C ASP A 51 -46.10 79.61 50.04
N SER A 52 -45.51 79.22 48.90
CA SER A 52 -44.14 79.58 48.51
C SER A 52 -44.04 79.92 47.03
N SER A 53 -43.02 80.70 46.65
CA SER A 53 -42.72 80.94 45.23
C SER A 53 -42.25 79.64 44.53
N PHE A 54 -42.37 79.59 43.20
CA PHE A 54 -41.77 78.52 42.40
C PHE A 54 -40.25 78.55 42.55
N GLU A 55 -39.65 77.40 42.87
CA GLU A 55 -38.21 77.24 42.99
C GLU A 55 -37.73 76.11 42.09
N MET A 56 -36.74 76.40 41.26
CA MET A 56 -36.01 75.42 40.46
C MET A 56 -34.55 75.42 40.87
N ALA A 57 -34.05 74.27 41.28
CA ALA A 57 -32.63 74.01 41.37
C ALA A 57 -32.15 73.38 40.06
N PHE A 58 -31.04 73.87 39.51
CA PHE A 58 -30.42 73.29 38.33
C PHE A 58 -28.97 72.90 38.59
N THR A 59 -28.50 71.88 37.87
CA THR A 59 -27.09 71.53 37.74
C THR A 59 -26.68 71.68 36.29
N ALA A 60 -25.55 72.34 36.05
CA ALA A 60 -24.99 72.58 34.72
C ALA A 60 -23.51 72.19 34.66
N ILE A 61 -23.03 71.87 33.47
CA ILE A 61 -21.62 71.64 33.14
C ILE A 61 -21.07 72.79 32.28
N PRO A 62 -19.75 73.06 32.29
CA PRO A 62 -19.16 74.04 31.38
C PRO A 62 -19.54 73.79 29.91
N TYR A 63 -19.88 74.85 29.18
CA TYR A 63 -19.98 74.78 27.74
C TYR A 63 -18.60 74.53 27.13
N SER A 64 -18.51 73.53 26.26
CA SER A 64 -17.31 73.19 25.51
C SER A 64 -17.68 72.61 24.15
N GLU A 65 -17.00 73.03 23.09
CA GLU A 65 -17.14 72.44 21.75
C GLU A 65 -16.44 71.09 21.63
N THR A 66 -15.54 70.77 22.57
CA THR A 66 -14.72 69.55 22.55
C THR A 66 -15.11 68.52 23.61
N VAL A 67 -15.95 68.90 24.57
CA VAL A 67 -16.39 68.01 25.67
C VAL A 67 -17.89 68.10 25.80
N CYS A 68 -18.60 67.11 25.24
CA CYS A 68 -20.05 67.06 25.25
C CYS A 68 -20.60 66.31 26.48
N PHE A 69 -21.87 66.59 26.80
CA PHE A 69 -22.61 65.76 27.74
C PHE A 69 -22.67 64.30 27.26
N ARG A 70 -22.51 63.37 28.21
CA ARG A 70 -22.67 61.94 28.00
C ARG A 70 -23.51 61.37 29.14
N PRO A 71 -24.66 60.73 28.86
CA PRO A 71 -25.49 60.13 29.89
C PRO A 71 -24.74 59.01 30.61
N GLU A 72 -25.28 58.55 31.75
CA GLU A 72 -24.79 57.37 32.43
C GLU A 72 -24.91 56.13 31.53
N ARG A 73 -23.96 55.19 31.65
CA ARG A 73 -23.99 53.96 30.84
C ARG A 73 -24.95 53.02 31.52
N VAL A 74 -26.04 52.68 30.83
CA VAL A 74 -26.87 51.55 31.24
C VAL A 74 -26.01 50.28 31.17
N PRO A 75 -25.99 49.43 32.21
CA PRO A 75 -25.30 48.15 32.15
C PRO A 75 -25.74 47.36 30.92
N LYS A 76 -24.77 46.76 30.20
CA LYS A 76 -25.12 45.84 29.10
C LYS A 76 -25.88 44.65 29.70
N PRO A 77 -26.87 44.08 28.97
CA PRO A 77 -27.38 42.76 29.30
C PRO A 77 -26.24 41.74 29.36
N VAL A 78 -26.32 40.78 30.28
CA VAL A 78 -25.28 39.77 30.50
C VAL A 78 -25.86 38.39 30.26
N MET A 79 -25.20 37.61 29.38
CA MET A 79 -25.51 36.21 29.12
C MET A 79 -24.59 35.33 29.96
N ALA A 80 -25.03 34.96 31.15
CA ALA A 80 -24.20 34.27 32.14
C ALA A 80 -23.88 32.80 31.81
N GLY A 81 -24.54 32.21 30.80
CA GLY A 81 -24.41 30.80 30.45
C GLY A 81 -24.38 30.56 28.95
N THR A 82 -24.60 29.30 28.56
CA THR A 82 -24.75 28.94 27.15
C THR A 82 -26.20 28.91 26.72
N ILE A 83 -26.45 29.18 25.45
CA ILE A 83 -27.77 29.10 24.82
C ILE A 83 -27.71 28.10 23.67
N PRO A 84 -28.72 27.23 23.52
CA PRO A 84 -28.80 26.32 22.39
C PRO A 84 -29.05 27.07 21.08
N ALA A 85 -28.36 26.63 20.05
CA ALA A 85 -28.56 27.04 18.67
C ALA A 85 -28.29 25.86 17.74
N ARG A 86 -28.66 25.98 16.48
CA ARG A 86 -28.33 24.99 15.45
C ARG A 86 -27.48 25.60 14.36
N VAL A 87 -26.48 24.87 13.89
CA VAL A 87 -25.65 25.31 12.75
C VAL A 87 -26.55 25.50 11.53
N SER A 88 -26.46 26.66 10.90
CA SER A 88 -27.25 27.05 9.74
C SER A 88 -26.38 27.07 8.49
N SER A 89 -26.99 26.79 7.34
CA SER A 89 -26.33 26.81 6.03
C SER A 89 -27.17 27.62 5.04
N THR A 90 -26.52 28.31 4.11
CA THR A 90 -27.17 28.96 2.97
C THR A 90 -27.67 27.95 1.92
N LYS A 91 -27.27 26.68 2.03
CA LYS A 91 -27.65 25.59 1.15
C LYS A 91 -28.59 24.62 1.87
N VAL A 92 -29.74 24.35 1.24
CA VAL A 92 -30.74 23.40 1.74
C VAL A 92 -30.18 21.97 1.74
N ASN A 93 -30.25 21.27 2.87
CA ASN A 93 -29.76 19.90 3.07
C ASN A 93 -28.27 19.78 2.76
N ASP A 94 -27.45 20.67 3.33
CA ASP A 94 -26.03 20.62 3.09
C ASP A 94 -25.41 19.37 3.70
N THR A 95 -24.72 18.60 2.86
CA THR A 95 -23.99 17.41 3.27
C THR A 95 -22.66 17.76 3.94
N TYR A 96 -22.25 19.03 3.87
CA TYR A 96 -21.02 19.58 4.43
C TYR A 96 -21.35 20.77 5.35
N GLY A 97 -20.34 21.27 6.08
CA GLY A 97 -20.50 22.48 6.89
C GLY A 97 -20.38 23.74 6.05
N ASP A 98 -21.31 24.69 6.24
CA ASP A 98 -21.23 26.04 5.66
C ASP A 98 -20.36 26.93 6.56
N ILE A 99 -19.10 27.08 6.16
CA ILE A 99 -18.09 27.86 6.86
C ILE A 99 -17.51 28.94 5.96
N ASP A 100 -17.18 30.09 6.54
CA ASP A 100 -16.53 31.16 5.79
C ASP A 100 -15.02 30.88 5.56
N LYS A 101 -14.35 31.84 4.89
CA LYS A 101 -12.91 31.77 4.60
C LYS A 101 -12.03 31.65 5.85
N ASP A 102 -12.53 32.04 7.02
CA ASP A 102 -11.82 32.04 8.29
C ASP A 102 -12.27 30.86 9.20
N GLY A 103 -13.19 30.02 8.71
CA GLY A 103 -13.70 28.84 9.41
C GLY A 103 -14.74 29.16 10.49
N LEU A 104 -15.43 30.29 10.35
CA LEU A 104 -16.57 30.70 11.18
C LEU A 104 -17.86 30.07 10.67
N TYR A 105 -18.86 29.97 11.55
CA TYR A 105 -20.16 29.37 11.27
C TYR A 105 -21.30 30.38 11.38
N ARG A 106 -22.45 30.06 10.81
CA ARG A 106 -23.73 30.71 11.15
C ARG A 106 -24.58 29.77 11.97
N VAL A 107 -25.40 30.33 12.84
CA VAL A 107 -26.26 29.57 13.76
C VAL A 107 -27.64 30.19 13.84
N SER A 108 -28.66 29.35 14.00
CA SER A 108 -30.02 29.75 14.32
C SER A 108 -30.24 29.56 15.81
N PHE A 109 -30.50 30.64 16.55
CA PHE A 109 -30.78 30.58 17.98
C PHE A 109 -32.21 30.09 18.24
N ASP A 110 -32.40 29.19 19.20
CA ASP A 110 -33.72 28.62 19.48
C ASP A 110 -34.72 29.63 20.07
N PHE A 111 -34.22 30.71 20.69
CA PHE A 111 -35.07 31.78 21.21
C PHE A 111 -35.51 32.77 20.12
N ASP A 112 -34.86 32.77 18.96
CA ASP A 112 -35.23 33.66 17.86
C ASP A 112 -36.48 33.11 17.16
N ARG A 113 -37.54 33.90 17.18
CA ARG A 113 -38.85 33.54 16.63
C ARG A 113 -39.13 34.27 15.32
N GLU A 114 -38.23 35.14 14.88
CA GLU A 114 -38.35 35.80 13.59
C GLU A 114 -38.03 34.84 12.44
N LYS A 115 -38.51 35.18 11.25
CA LYS A 115 -38.25 34.38 10.05
C LYS A 115 -37.14 35.03 9.25
N TRP A 116 -36.05 34.29 9.06
CA TRP A 116 -34.93 34.69 8.24
C TRP A 116 -34.83 33.81 6.99
N PRO A 117 -34.21 34.32 5.90
CA PRO A 117 -33.69 33.45 4.86
C PRO A 117 -32.68 32.48 5.46
N GLN A 118 -32.65 31.24 4.97
CA GLN A 118 -31.75 30.21 5.48
C GLN A 118 -30.28 30.65 5.43
N GLY A 119 -29.56 30.50 6.54
CA GLY A 119 -28.20 31.00 6.70
C GLY A 119 -28.14 32.50 6.94
N GLY A 120 -29.25 33.17 7.23
CA GLY A 120 -29.35 34.60 7.55
C GLY A 120 -29.63 34.88 9.03
N GLU A 121 -29.71 33.86 9.87
CA GLU A 121 -30.18 33.95 11.26
C GLU A 121 -29.15 34.56 12.22
N SER A 122 -27.86 34.53 11.86
CA SER A 122 -26.79 35.13 12.66
C SER A 122 -25.66 35.71 11.82
N LEU A 123 -24.86 36.56 12.46
CA LEU A 123 -23.50 36.84 12.00
C LEU A 123 -22.60 35.61 12.20
N TRP A 124 -21.40 35.68 11.62
CA TRP A 124 -20.39 34.65 11.73
C TRP A 124 -19.88 34.51 13.17
N VAL A 125 -19.89 33.28 13.68
CA VAL A 125 -19.43 32.92 15.03
C VAL A 125 -18.30 31.92 14.98
N ARG A 126 -17.33 32.06 15.88
CA ARG A 126 -16.18 31.14 15.97
C ARG A 126 -16.57 29.83 16.66
N LEU A 127 -15.85 28.76 16.35
CA LEU A 127 -15.91 27.49 17.08
C LEU A 127 -14.72 27.37 18.03
N ALA A 128 -14.98 27.17 19.33
CA ALA A 128 -13.96 26.77 20.28
C ALA A 128 -13.46 25.35 19.94
N ARG A 129 -12.14 25.18 19.85
CA ARG A 129 -11.52 23.92 19.43
C ARG A 129 -10.62 23.37 20.53
N PRO A 130 -10.52 22.04 20.69
CA PRO A 130 -9.59 21.44 21.66
C PRO A 130 -8.13 21.79 21.40
N TYR A 131 -7.75 22.05 20.15
CA TYR A 131 -6.39 22.38 19.75
C TYR A 131 -6.38 23.27 18.50
N ALA A 132 -5.65 24.38 18.52
CA ALA A 132 -5.51 25.30 17.40
C ALA A 132 -4.16 26.05 17.48
N GLY A 133 -3.58 26.34 16.31
CA GLY A 133 -2.38 27.16 16.12
C GLY A 133 -2.35 27.76 14.71
N GLU A 134 -1.23 28.35 14.30
CA GLU A 134 -1.14 29.11 13.04
C GLU A 134 -1.41 28.26 11.78
N LYS A 135 -0.86 27.04 11.70
CA LYS A 135 -0.98 26.13 10.54
C LYS A 135 -1.40 24.70 10.91
N TYR A 136 -1.85 24.50 12.14
CA TYR A 136 -2.23 23.20 12.69
C TYR A 136 -3.40 23.34 13.67
N GLY A 137 -4.12 22.25 13.92
CA GLY A 137 -5.22 22.25 14.87
C GLY A 137 -6.17 21.06 14.67
N PHE A 138 -7.26 21.08 15.42
CA PHE A 138 -8.29 20.06 15.41
C PHE A 138 -9.62 20.69 14.96
N HIS A 139 -10.05 20.37 13.73
CA HIS A 139 -11.28 20.91 13.15
C HIS A 139 -12.05 19.81 12.43
N TRP A 140 -13.20 19.45 12.97
CA TRP A 140 -14.24 18.70 12.28
C TRP A 140 -15.39 19.65 11.96
N PRO A 141 -15.69 19.89 10.67
CA PRO A 141 -16.78 20.77 10.30
C PRO A 141 -18.10 20.31 10.91
N LEU A 142 -18.80 21.23 11.56
CA LEU A 142 -20.17 20.99 12.01
C LEU A 142 -21.09 21.10 10.79
N LEU A 143 -22.05 20.19 10.68
CA LEU A 143 -23.00 20.16 9.56
C LEU A 143 -24.25 20.97 9.91
N GLU A 144 -25.01 21.35 8.89
CA GLU A 144 -26.34 21.94 9.04
C GLU A 144 -27.19 21.13 10.04
N GLY A 145 -27.87 21.84 10.94
CA GLY A 145 -28.76 21.25 11.94
C GLY A 145 -28.05 20.72 13.20
N THR A 146 -26.72 20.67 13.23
CA THR A 146 -25.96 20.25 14.43
C THR A 146 -26.29 21.19 15.59
N GLU A 147 -26.79 20.62 16.70
CA GLU A 147 -27.06 21.40 17.90
C GLU A 147 -25.75 21.81 18.57
N VAL A 148 -25.68 23.08 18.96
CA VAL A 148 -24.50 23.70 19.54
C VAL A 148 -24.86 24.55 20.74
N ALA A 149 -23.96 24.58 21.73
CA ALA A 149 -24.04 25.49 22.86
C ALA A 149 -23.26 26.78 22.53
N ILE A 150 -23.95 27.92 22.47
CA ILE A 150 -23.35 29.24 22.24
C ILE A 150 -23.00 29.88 23.57
N ALA A 151 -21.72 30.16 23.79
CA ALA A 151 -21.21 30.95 24.91
C ALA A 151 -20.91 32.38 24.45
N PHE A 152 -20.75 33.30 25.41
CA PHE A 152 -20.58 34.73 25.16
C PHE A 152 -19.33 35.23 25.88
N GLU A 153 -18.41 35.90 25.18
CA GLU A 153 -17.18 36.40 25.80
C GLU A 153 -17.48 37.40 26.92
N GLY A 154 -17.10 37.07 28.16
CA GLY A 154 -17.41 37.91 29.33
C GLY A 154 -18.90 38.13 29.56
N GLY A 155 -19.76 37.28 28.97
CA GLY A 155 -21.21 37.44 28.97
C GLY A 155 -21.75 38.53 28.05
N ASP A 156 -20.95 39.08 27.13
CA ASP A 156 -21.40 40.10 26.16
C ASP A 156 -22.24 39.45 25.04
N PRO A 157 -23.55 39.75 24.91
CA PRO A 157 -24.41 39.20 23.88
C PRO A 157 -23.89 39.43 22.45
N ASP A 158 -23.10 40.49 22.25
CA ASP A 158 -22.55 40.86 20.94
C ASP A 158 -21.31 40.02 20.55
N ARG A 159 -20.83 39.12 21.43
CA ARG A 159 -19.62 38.31 21.22
C ARG A 159 -19.86 36.81 21.41
N PRO A 160 -20.77 36.22 20.61
CA PRO A 160 -21.05 34.79 20.66
C PRO A 160 -19.92 33.94 20.09
N TYR A 161 -19.78 32.72 20.61
CA TYR A 161 -18.98 31.65 20.02
C TYR A 161 -19.58 30.28 20.35
N ILE A 162 -19.40 29.32 19.46
CA ILE A 162 -19.77 27.92 19.70
C ILE A 162 -18.79 27.33 20.70
N ALA A 163 -19.28 26.91 21.86
CA ALA A 163 -18.47 26.28 22.90
C ALA A 163 -18.37 24.76 22.70
N HIS A 164 -19.49 24.10 22.38
CA HIS A 164 -19.58 22.64 22.22
C HIS A 164 -20.65 22.27 21.20
N ALA A 165 -20.50 21.10 20.57
CA ALA A 165 -21.60 20.42 19.89
C ALA A 165 -22.33 19.51 20.87
N LEU A 166 -23.64 19.38 20.71
CA LEU A 166 -24.52 18.60 21.57
C LEU A 166 -25.21 17.50 20.75
N HIS A 167 -25.51 16.39 21.42
CA HIS A 167 -26.40 15.35 20.88
C HIS A 167 -27.78 15.50 21.54
N ASP A 168 -28.82 15.09 20.83
CA ASP A 168 -30.21 15.18 21.29
C ASP A 168 -30.93 13.83 21.04
N SER A 169 -32.23 13.75 21.33
CA SER A 169 -33.01 12.52 21.16
C SER A 169 -33.22 12.13 19.68
N MET A 170 -33.16 13.09 18.76
CA MET A 170 -33.25 12.89 17.32
C MET A 170 -31.89 12.55 16.70
N HIS A 171 -30.81 13.04 17.31
CA HIS A 171 -29.42 12.86 16.92
C HIS A 171 -28.61 12.25 18.07
N PRO A 172 -28.87 10.97 18.42
CA PRO A 172 -28.24 10.35 19.58
C PRO A 172 -26.74 10.12 19.37
N ASP A 173 -26.01 10.05 20.49
CA ASP A 173 -24.59 9.72 20.49
C ASP A 173 -24.32 8.32 19.89
N HIS A 174 -23.14 8.15 19.31
CA HIS A 174 -22.67 6.88 18.78
C HIS A 174 -22.33 5.87 19.89
N VAL A 175 -21.99 6.36 21.08
CA VAL A 175 -21.75 5.54 22.27
C VAL A 175 -22.97 5.63 23.19
N ASN A 176 -23.55 4.49 23.53
CA ASN A 176 -24.74 4.37 24.35
C ASN A 176 -24.68 3.12 25.25
N LEU A 177 -25.75 2.86 26.01
CA LEU A 177 -25.82 1.76 26.96
C LEU A 177 -25.47 0.38 26.37
N TYR A 178 -25.74 0.14 25.09
CA TYR A 178 -25.47 -1.15 24.45
C TYR A 178 -23.99 -1.34 24.06
N ASN A 179 -23.21 -0.27 24.05
CA ASN A 179 -21.83 -0.29 23.59
C ASN A 179 -20.89 0.63 24.39
N TYR A 180 -21.23 0.88 25.66
CA TYR A 180 -20.61 1.84 26.58
C TYR A 180 -19.10 1.64 26.85
N LYS A 181 -18.52 0.52 26.41
CA LYS A 181 -17.07 0.25 26.47
C LYS A 181 -16.32 0.71 25.21
N ARG A 182 -17.03 1.33 24.25
CA ARG A 182 -16.46 1.81 23.00
C ARG A 182 -16.08 3.27 23.06
N ASN A 183 -14.96 3.57 22.43
CA ASN A 183 -14.51 4.89 22.05
C ASN A 183 -14.55 4.97 20.53
N VAL A 184 -15.16 6.00 19.95
CA VAL A 184 -15.27 6.12 18.49
C VAL A 184 -15.12 7.55 18.02
N LEU A 185 -14.23 7.74 17.06
CA LEU A 185 -14.19 8.91 16.19
C LEU A 185 -14.81 8.50 14.86
N ARG A 186 -15.89 9.16 14.46
CA ARG A 186 -16.65 8.82 13.26
C ARG A 186 -17.02 10.08 12.49
N THR A 187 -16.67 10.09 11.21
CA THR A 187 -17.06 11.16 10.28
C THR A 187 -18.40 10.84 9.60
N PRO A 188 -19.08 11.82 8.98
CA PRO A 188 -20.35 11.60 8.28
C PRO A 188 -20.27 10.55 7.16
N ALA A 189 -19.17 10.51 6.42
CA ALA A 189 -18.87 9.49 5.41
C ALA A 189 -18.49 8.12 6.00
N ASN A 190 -18.65 7.95 7.31
CA ASN A 190 -18.35 6.72 8.04
C ASN A 190 -16.87 6.30 7.97
N ASN A 191 -15.95 7.25 7.81
CA ASN A 191 -14.54 7.05 8.20
C ASN A 191 -14.46 7.00 9.71
N LYS A 192 -13.78 5.99 10.26
CA LYS A 192 -13.84 5.70 11.69
C LYS A 192 -12.51 5.23 12.26
N LEU A 193 -12.22 5.71 13.47
CA LEU A 193 -11.29 5.10 14.40
C LEU A 193 -12.11 4.65 15.62
N ARG A 194 -12.16 3.34 15.87
CA ARG A 194 -12.89 2.74 16.99
C ARG A 194 -11.92 1.97 17.88
N MET A 195 -12.03 2.14 19.18
CA MET A 195 -11.33 1.35 20.20
C MET A 195 -12.39 0.78 21.15
N ASP A 196 -12.41 -0.52 21.35
CA ASP A 196 -13.33 -1.19 22.28
C ASP A 196 -12.52 -1.74 23.45
N ASP A 197 -12.87 -1.34 24.67
CA ASP A 197 -12.13 -1.63 25.89
C ASP A 197 -12.73 -2.80 26.69
N GLU A 198 -13.65 -3.57 26.09
CA GLU A 198 -14.13 -4.79 26.73
C GLU A 198 -12.97 -5.76 27.04
N ARG A 199 -12.74 -6.00 28.34
CA ARG A 199 -11.59 -6.79 28.81
C ARG A 199 -11.60 -8.20 28.25
N GLY A 200 -10.48 -8.62 27.67
CA GLY A 200 -10.32 -9.90 26.97
C GLY A 200 -10.95 -9.95 25.58
N ARG A 201 -11.54 -8.85 25.10
CA ARG A 201 -12.12 -8.66 23.76
C ARG A 201 -11.76 -7.30 23.17
N GLU A 202 -10.62 -6.76 23.61
CA GLU A 202 -10.15 -5.45 23.18
C GLU A 202 -9.85 -5.47 21.69
N HIS A 203 -10.22 -4.39 21.00
CA HIS A 203 -9.88 -4.25 19.60
C HIS A 203 -9.82 -2.80 19.13
N ILE A 204 -9.03 -2.59 18.08
CA ILE A 204 -8.93 -1.31 17.36
C ILE A 204 -9.38 -1.53 15.92
N LYS A 205 -10.20 -0.60 15.40
CA LYS A 205 -10.64 -0.59 14.02
C LYS A 205 -10.43 0.79 13.40
N LEU A 206 -9.61 0.84 12.37
CA LEU A 206 -9.48 1.98 11.47
C LEU A 206 -10.16 1.62 10.14
N SER A 207 -11.12 2.41 9.69
CA SER A 207 -11.98 2.08 8.56
C SER A 207 -12.35 3.29 7.73
N THR A 208 -12.42 3.10 6.42
CA THR A 208 -13.21 3.92 5.49
C THR A 208 -14.27 3.03 4.82
N GLU A 209 -15.28 3.60 4.17
CA GLU A 209 -16.21 2.85 3.32
C GLU A 209 -15.67 2.64 1.89
N TYR A 210 -14.74 3.49 1.44
CA TYR A 210 -14.15 3.41 0.11
C TYR A 210 -13.38 2.08 -0.10
N GLY A 211 -13.47 1.52 -1.32
CA GLY A 211 -12.84 0.24 -1.68
C GLY A 211 -13.41 -0.95 -0.89
N GLY A 212 -14.75 -1.04 -0.80
CA GLY A 212 -15.42 -2.17 -0.16
C GLY A 212 -15.19 -2.30 1.34
N LYS A 213 -15.02 -1.15 2.01
CA LYS A 213 -14.57 -0.98 3.40
C LYS A 213 -13.11 -1.36 3.65
N SER A 214 -12.20 -0.53 3.13
CA SER A 214 -10.77 -0.63 3.43
C SER A 214 -10.49 -0.42 4.94
N GLN A 215 -9.85 -1.41 5.57
CA GLN A 215 -9.77 -1.51 7.03
C GLN A 215 -8.43 -2.07 7.54
N LEU A 216 -7.97 -1.50 8.65
CA LEU A 216 -7.02 -2.13 9.57
C LEU A 216 -7.76 -2.47 10.87
N ASN A 217 -7.80 -3.74 11.21
CA ASN A 217 -8.43 -4.22 12.44
C ASN A 217 -7.39 -4.97 13.29
N LEU A 218 -7.34 -4.72 14.59
CA LEU A 218 -6.37 -5.29 15.54
C LEU A 218 -7.10 -5.86 16.77
N GLY A 219 -6.68 -7.02 17.28
CA GLY A 219 -7.22 -7.63 18.50
C GLY A 219 -8.39 -8.59 18.23
N HIS A 220 -9.47 -8.45 19.00
CA HIS A 220 -10.69 -9.25 18.87
C HIS A 220 -11.60 -8.71 17.76
N LEU A 221 -11.49 -9.28 16.56
CA LEU A 221 -12.19 -8.81 15.38
C LEU A 221 -13.66 -9.22 15.44
N VAL A 222 -14.57 -8.25 15.33
CA VAL A 222 -16.02 -8.48 15.34
C VAL A 222 -16.70 -8.05 14.03
N ASP A 223 -17.84 -8.66 13.73
CA ASP A 223 -18.66 -8.33 12.57
C ASP A 223 -19.48 -7.04 12.75
N SER A 224 -20.47 -6.82 11.88
CA SER A 224 -21.34 -5.64 11.92
C SER A 224 -22.69 -5.87 12.60
N GLN A 225 -22.95 -7.05 13.18
CA GLN A 225 -24.21 -7.30 13.86
C GLN A 225 -24.41 -6.36 15.04
N ARG A 226 -25.67 -6.00 15.30
CA ARG A 226 -26.08 -5.09 16.37
C ARG A 226 -27.30 -5.64 17.09
N PRO A 227 -27.43 -5.41 18.42
CA PRO A 227 -26.51 -4.65 19.27
C PRO A 227 -25.23 -5.43 19.65
N HIS A 228 -25.26 -6.76 19.53
CA HIS A 228 -24.18 -7.65 19.92
C HIS A 228 -23.45 -8.18 18.68
N PRO A 229 -22.24 -7.72 18.37
CA PRO A 229 -21.49 -8.21 17.23
C PRO A 229 -20.81 -9.54 17.55
N ASP A 230 -20.76 -10.43 16.57
CA ASP A 230 -20.11 -11.72 16.72
C ASP A 230 -18.62 -11.64 16.40
N LYS A 231 -17.82 -12.49 17.05
CA LYS A 231 -16.41 -12.65 16.74
C LYS A 231 -16.24 -13.23 15.33
N ARG A 232 -15.46 -12.55 14.50
CA ARG A 232 -15.08 -13.01 13.15
C ARG A 232 -13.61 -13.42 13.03
N GLY A 233 -12.77 -13.10 14.02
CA GLY A 233 -11.35 -13.45 14.00
C GLY A 233 -10.56 -12.85 15.17
N GLU A 234 -9.26 -13.15 15.19
CA GLU A 234 -8.29 -12.64 16.16
C GLU A 234 -6.97 -12.30 15.47
N GLY A 235 -6.22 -11.36 16.03
CA GLY A 235 -4.91 -10.95 15.51
C GLY A 235 -5.00 -9.61 14.80
N PHE A 236 -4.44 -9.52 13.60
CA PHE A 236 -4.59 -8.33 12.76
C PHE A 236 -5.19 -8.70 11.41
N GLU A 237 -5.94 -7.77 10.83
CA GLU A 237 -6.41 -7.87 9.46
C GLU A 237 -6.20 -6.53 8.78
N LEU A 238 -5.49 -6.57 7.65
CA LEU A 238 -5.48 -5.50 6.66
C LEU A 238 -6.28 -5.98 5.45
N ARG A 239 -7.41 -5.32 5.15
CA ARG A 239 -8.28 -5.71 4.03
C ARG A 239 -8.78 -4.53 3.21
N THR A 240 -9.10 -4.80 1.96
CA THR A 240 -9.76 -3.90 0.99
C THR A 240 -10.32 -4.75 -0.16
N ASP A 241 -11.35 -4.26 -0.84
CA ASP A 241 -11.84 -4.86 -2.09
C ASP A 241 -11.05 -4.33 -3.31
N ASP A 242 -10.28 -3.25 -3.13
CA ASP A 242 -9.40 -2.67 -4.14
C ASP A 242 -7.99 -3.32 -4.07
N TRP A 243 -6.95 -2.59 -4.49
CA TRP A 243 -5.57 -3.07 -4.45
C TRP A 243 -4.94 -2.93 -3.06
N GLY A 244 -4.22 -3.97 -2.64
CA GLY A 244 -3.29 -3.91 -1.50
C GLY A 244 -1.85 -3.74 -1.96
N ALA A 245 -1.08 -2.86 -1.30
CA ALA A 245 0.35 -2.72 -1.52
C ALA A 245 1.11 -2.61 -0.19
N ILE A 246 2.08 -3.49 0.02
CA ILE A 246 3.05 -3.42 1.13
C ILE A 246 4.41 -3.12 0.50
N ARG A 247 4.98 -1.95 0.81
CA ARG A 247 6.28 -1.52 0.27
C ARG A 247 7.20 -1.14 1.41
N ALA A 248 8.35 -1.80 1.48
CA ALA A 248 9.37 -1.53 2.47
C ALA A 248 10.73 -1.40 1.77
N GLY A 249 11.22 -0.16 1.64
CA GLY A 249 12.43 0.14 0.85
C GLY A 249 13.72 -0.50 1.40
N LYS A 250 13.74 -0.87 2.69
CA LYS A 250 14.85 -1.58 3.33
C LYS A 250 14.68 -3.11 3.35
N GLY A 251 13.59 -3.64 2.78
CA GLY A 251 13.24 -5.05 2.82
C GLY A 251 11.99 -5.34 3.65
N LEU A 252 11.42 -6.53 3.47
CA LEU A 252 10.20 -6.99 4.10
C LEU A 252 10.41 -8.38 4.72
N PHE A 253 10.13 -8.51 6.01
CA PHE A 253 10.13 -9.79 6.72
C PHE A 253 8.68 -10.18 7.04
N ILE A 254 8.24 -11.32 6.53
CA ILE A 254 6.92 -11.89 6.83
C ILE A 254 7.13 -13.21 7.54
N SER A 255 6.73 -13.27 8.81
CA SER A 255 7.00 -14.41 9.67
C SER A 255 5.77 -14.86 10.44
N ALA A 256 5.60 -16.19 10.54
CA ALA A 256 4.69 -16.85 11.48
C ALA A 256 5.41 -17.35 12.74
N ASP A 257 6.67 -16.95 12.95
CA ASP A 257 7.44 -17.24 14.16
C ASP A 257 6.91 -16.36 15.31
N LYS A 258 6.56 -17.00 16.43
CA LYS A 258 5.95 -16.31 17.55
C LYS A 258 6.99 -15.46 18.31
N GLN A 259 6.78 -14.16 18.36
CA GLN A 259 7.48 -13.25 19.27
C GLN A 259 6.56 -12.85 20.44
N ALA A 260 6.85 -13.37 21.64
CA ALA A 260 6.00 -13.13 22.80
C ALA A 260 6.03 -11.65 23.21
N ARG A 261 4.84 -11.03 23.25
CA ARG A 261 4.61 -9.65 23.74
C ARG A 261 5.50 -8.59 23.07
N ALA A 262 5.91 -8.82 21.82
CA ALA A 262 6.86 -7.95 21.12
C ALA A 262 8.14 -7.67 21.94
N GLY A 263 8.61 -8.66 22.72
CA GLY A 263 9.72 -8.51 23.66
C GLY A 263 11.12 -8.54 23.04
N GLY A 264 11.23 -8.55 21.72
CA GLY A 264 12.50 -8.55 20.98
C GLY A 264 12.46 -7.53 19.84
N GLU A 265 13.51 -7.53 19.02
CA GLU A 265 13.61 -6.64 17.86
C GLU A 265 12.51 -6.94 16.83
N VAL A 266 12.07 -5.91 16.10
CA VAL A 266 11.06 -6.04 15.03
C VAL A 266 11.49 -7.04 13.95
N LEU A 267 12.80 -7.18 13.74
CA LEU A 267 13.42 -8.08 12.77
C LEU A 267 14.10 -9.30 13.40
N ALA A 268 13.70 -9.72 14.61
CA ALA A 268 14.18 -10.98 15.19
C ALA A 268 13.83 -12.16 14.27
N MET A 269 14.85 -12.74 13.62
CA MET A 269 14.70 -13.69 12.51
C MET A 269 15.59 -14.92 12.67
N GLU A 270 16.05 -15.21 13.88
CA GLU A 270 16.98 -16.31 14.19
C GLU A 270 16.46 -17.66 13.69
N ALA A 271 15.16 -17.93 13.83
CA ALA A 271 14.53 -19.15 13.32
C ALA A 271 14.67 -19.27 11.78
N ALA A 272 14.42 -18.18 11.06
CA ALA A 272 14.54 -18.14 9.60
C ALA A 272 16.00 -18.31 9.14
N LEU A 273 16.94 -17.63 9.81
CA LEU A 273 18.37 -17.74 9.51
C LEU A 273 18.92 -19.14 9.80
N ASN A 274 18.52 -19.77 10.90
CA ASN A 274 18.89 -21.14 11.22
C ASN A 274 18.39 -22.12 10.15
N GLN A 275 17.17 -21.94 9.65
CA GLN A 275 16.61 -22.77 8.57
C GLN A 275 17.41 -22.62 7.26
N LEU A 276 17.81 -21.39 6.91
CA LEU A 276 18.65 -21.14 5.72
C LEU A 276 20.06 -21.71 5.86
N GLN A 277 20.65 -21.64 7.06
CA GLN A 277 21.95 -22.26 7.36
C GLN A 277 21.89 -23.79 7.26
N GLN A 278 20.83 -24.42 7.76
CA GLN A 278 20.62 -25.87 7.61
C GLN A 278 20.47 -26.27 6.13
N ALA A 279 19.74 -25.47 5.34
CA ALA A 279 19.62 -25.69 3.90
C ALA A 279 20.97 -25.57 3.17
N GLN A 280 21.82 -24.61 3.55
CA GLN A 280 23.18 -24.49 3.01
C GLN A 280 24.03 -25.71 3.35
N ALA A 281 24.07 -26.14 4.62
CA ALA A 281 24.85 -27.31 5.04
C ALA A 281 24.43 -28.61 4.30
N LEU A 282 23.14 -28.77 4.04
CA LEU A 282 22.63 -29.88 3.24
C LEU A 282 23.14 -29.81 1.79
N THR A 283 23.08 -28.63 1.18
CA THR A 283 23.52 -28.40 -0.20
C THR A 283 25.03 -28.63 -0.34
N GLU A 284 25.83 -28.20 0.64
CA GLU A 284 27.27 -28.48 0.72
C GLU A 284 27.57 -29.99 0.75
N THR A 285 26.84 -30.75 1.57
CA THR A 285 27.01 -32.19 1.67
C THR A 285 26.67 -32.90 0.35
N LEU A 286 25.61 -32.45 -0.35
CA LEU A 286 25.23 -32.97 -1.66
C LEU A 286 26.27 -32.63 -2.74
N CYS A 287 26.83 -31.42 -2.71
CA CYS A 287 27.89 -31.01 -3.62
C CYS A 287 29.14 -31.88 -3.45
N GLY A 288 29.60 -32.12 -2.21
CA GLY A 288 30.76 -33.01 -1.99
C GLY A 288 30.56 -34.44 -2.52
N ALA A 289 29.33 -34.97 -2.48
CA ALA A 289 29.00 -36.25 -3.09
C ALA A 289 28.99 -36.19 -4.63
N ALA A 290 28.54 -35.07 -5.20
CA ALA A 290 28.50 -34.83 -6.65
C ALA A 290 29.90 -34.63 -7.24
N GLU A 291 30.83 -33.96 -6.54
CA GLU A 291 32.24 -33.80 -6.95
C GLU A 291 32.90 -35.14 -7.22
N THR A 292 32.73 -36.09 -6.30
CA THR A 292 33.26 -37.47 -6.43
C THR A 292 32.70 -38.17 -7.67
N ALA A 293 31.46 -37.84 -8.07
CA ALA A 293 30.81 -38.39 -9.25
C ALA A 293 31.08 -37.59 -10.53
N LYS A 294 31.91 -36.54 -10.49
CA LYS A 294 32.14 -35.57 -11.57
C LYS A 294 30.85 -34.91 -12.09
N ALA A 295 29.82 -34.83 -11.25
CA ALA A 295 28.63 -34.03 -11.54
C ALA A 295 28.90 -32.56 -11.18
N GLU A 296 28.28 -31.64 -11.91
CA GLU A 296 28.45 -30.21 -11.64
C GLU A 296 27.76 -29.77 -10.34
N LEU A 297 28.34 -28.75 -9.70
CA LEU A 297 27.99 -28.29 -8.36
C LEU A 297 27.00 -27.14 -8.38
N ALA A 298 26.20 -27.05 -7.31
CA ALA A 298 25.39 -25.86 -7.07
C ALA A 298 26.30 -24.66 -6.75
N ASP A 299 25.86 -23.44 -7.11
CA ASP A 299 26.55 -22.21 -6.74
C ASP A 299 26.33 -21.88 -5.25
N LEU A 300 27.16 -22.51 -4.41
CA LEU A 300 27.14 -22.32 -2.96
C LEU A 300 27.60 -20.93 -2.54
N GLN A 301 28.44 -20.24 -3.33
CA GLN A 301 28.94 -18.92 -3.00
C GLN A 301 27.82 -17.89 -3.08
N GLN A 302 27.04 -17.94 -4.15
CA GLN A 302 25.89 -17.05 -4.33
C GLN A 302 24.80 -17.30 -3.27
N GLN A 303 24.57 -18.56 -2.89
CA GLN A 303 23.65 -18.89 -1.79
C GLN A 303 24.14 -18.32 -0.44
N LYS A 304 25.44 -18.37 -0.16
CA LYS A 304 26.04 -17.80 1.05
C LYS A 304 25.94 -16.28 1.07
N ALA A 305 26.26 -15.61 -0.03
CA ALA A 305 26.16 -14.16 -0.17
C ALA A 305 24.72 -13.66 -0.01
N LEU A 306 23.74 -14.37 -0.59
CA LEU A 306 22.32 -14.06 -0.40
C LEU A 306 21.93 -14.09 1.08
N LEU A 307 22.38 -15.11 1.84
CA LEU A 307 22.08 -15.19 3.26
C LEU A 307 22.76 -14.07 4.07
N SER A 308 24.09 -13.93 3.96
CA SER A 308 24.88 -13.11 4.90
C SER A 308 24.86 -11.61 4.59
N GLU A 309 24.78 -11.23 3.31
CA GLU A 309 24.87 -9.85 2.86
C GLU A 309 23.51 -9.23 2.55
N THR A 310 22.47 -10.05 2.35
CA THR A 310 21.17 -9.58 1.88
C THR A 310 20.05 -9.91 2.88
N LEU A 311 19.86 -11.18 3.23
CA LEU A 311 18.73 -11.62 4.06
C LEU A 311 18.95 -11.40 5.56
N ALA A 312 20.15 -11.64 6.08
CA ALA A 312 20.47 -11.40 7.48
C ALA A 312 20.21 -9.93 7.85
N GLU A 313 19.34 -9.72 8.84
CA GLU A 313 18.88 -8.39 9.29
C GLU A 313 18.25 -7.52 8.17
N LEU A 314 17.93 -8.11 7.01
CA LEU A 314 17.55 -7.39 5.80
C LEU A 314 18.52 -6.26 5.46
N LYS A 315 19.83 -6.54 5.44
CA LYS A 315 20.89 -5.57 5.06
C LYS A 315 20.68 -4.93 3.69
N LYS A 316 19.97 -5.61 2.78
CA LYS A 316 19.53 -5.07 1.48
C LYS A 316 18.02 -5.25 1.33
N SER A 317 17.44 -4.58 0.34
CA SER A 317 16.01 -4.60 0.02
C SER A 317 15.55 -5.96 -0.48
N ALA A 318 15.32 -6.90 0.44
CA ALA A 318 14.90 -8.27 0.16
C ALA A 318 13.55 -8.62 0.81
N LEU A 319 12.95 -9.73 0.36
CA LEU A 319 11.80 -10.35 1.00
C LEU A 319 12.22 -11.66 1.65
N LEU A 320 11.97 -11.82 2.94
CA LEU A 320 12.15 -13.08 3.67
C LEU A 320 10.81 -13.59 4.19
N LEU A 321 10.46 -14.82 3.82
CA LEU A 321 9.27 -15.52 4.29
C LEU A 321 9.70 -16.65 5.25
N SER A 322 9.12 -16.69 6.45
CA SER A 322 9.41 -17.73 7.44
C SER A 322 8.13 -18.24 8.10
N ALA A 323 8.01 -19.55 8.24
CA ALA A 323 6.93 -20.17 9.00
C ALA A 323 7.38 -21.54 9.54
N PRO A 324 7.22 -21.82 10.85
CA PRO A 324 7.68 -23.08 11.45
C PRO A 324 6.88 -24.29 10.99
N GLU A 325 5.60 -24.09 10.62
CA GLU A 325 4.66 -25.17 10.26
C GLU A 325 4.37 -25.23 8.75
N GLY A 326 5.23 -24.61 7.93
CA GLY A 326 5.18 -24.69 6.47
C GLY A 326 4.63 -23.45 5.76
N ILE A 327 4.87 -23.39 4.44
CA ILE A 327 4.47 -22.30 3.54
C ILE A 327 3.82 -22.93 2.30
N ALA A 328 2.68 -22.39 1.88
CA ALA A 328 1.99 -22.81 0.65
C ALA A 328 1.81 -21.63 -0.31
N GLN A 329 2.14 -21.82 -1.59
CA GLN A 329 1.86 -20.88 -2.67
C GLN A 329 0.87 -21.54 -3.64
N THR A 330 -0.35 -21.02 -3.74
CA THR A 330 -1.43 -21.63 -4.52
C THR A 330 -2.12 -20.62 -5.43
N THR A 331 -2.55 -21.08 -6.61
CA THR A 331 -3.33 -20.29 -7.57
C THR A 331 -4.07 -21.21 -8.51
N THR A 332 -5.26 -20.82 -8.96
CA THR A 332 -6.04 -21.56 -9.97
C THR A 332 -5.55 -21.31 -11.39
N LYS A 333 -4.65 -20.32 -11.57
CA LYS A 333 -4.09 -19.95 -12.87
C LYS A 333 -2.62 -20.36 -12.97
N SER A 334 -1.71 -19.39 -13.04
CA SER A 334 -0.29 -19.63 -13.27
C SER A 334 0.54 -19.11 -12.10
N LEU A 335 1.51 -19.92 -11.67
CA LEU A 335 2.59 -19.51 -10.77
C LEU A 335 3.86 -19.35 -11.61
N GLN A 336 4.53 -18.20 -11.49
CA GLN A 336 5.80 -17.93 -12.17
C GLN A 336 6.86 -17.61 -11.12
N LEU A 337 7.97 -18.33 -11.18
CA LEU A 337 9.19 -18.04 -10.42
C LEU A 337 10.27 -17.64 -11.42
N ALA A 338 10.83 -16.46 -11.24
CA ALA A 338 11.87 -15.92 -12.12
C ALA A 338 12.91 -15.19 -11.28
N ALA A 339 14.17 -15.47 -11.54
CA ALA A 339 15.32 -14.78 -10.96
C ALA A 339 16.24 -14.33 -12.09
N GLY A 340 16.86 -13.16 -11.97
CA GLY A 340 17.92 -12.72 -12.90
C GLY A 340 19.24 -13.46 -12.67
N GLU A 341 19.36 -14.10 -11.50
CA GLU A 341 20.47 -14.97 -11.11
C GLU A 341 19.90 -16.39 -10.93
N ASN A 342 19.91 -16.95 -9.72
CA ASN A 342 19.55 -18.35 -9.48
C ASN A 342 18.16 -18.55 -8.85
N ILE A 343 17.51 -19.65 -9.22
CA ILE A 343 16.43 -20.25 -8.43
C ILE A 343 17.02 -21.43 -7.65
N ILE A 344 17.01 -21.34 -6.31
CA ILE A 344 17.56 -22.37 -5.42
C ILE A 344 16.40 -23.02 -4.67
N ALA A 345 16.28 -24.34 -4.80
CA ALA A 345 15.27 -25.14 -4.11
C ALA A 345 15.97 -26.27 -3.34
N THR A 346 15.95 -26.18 -2.01
CA THR A 346 16.56 -27.17 -1.11
C THR A 346 15.47 -27.83 -0.26
N SER A 347 15.46 -29.16 -0.21
CA SER A 347 14.57 -29.95 0.64
C SER A 347 15.37 -30.93 1.49
N GLY A 348 15.09 -30.97 2.80
CA GLY A 348 15.67 -31.97 3.71
C GLY A 348 15.13 -33.38 3.53
N LYS A 349 14.08 -33.56 2.71
CA LYS A 349 13.46 -34.85 2.40
C LYS A 349 13.34 -35.00 0.88
N SER A 350 12.11 -35.04 0.36
CA SER A 350 11.83 -35.16 -1.08
C SER A 350 11.58 -33.79 -1.72
N THR A 351 11.89 -33.69 -3.01
CA THR A 351 11.40 -32.62 -3.88
C THR A 351 10.55 -33.27 -4.97
N ASP A 352 9.25 -33.01 -4.96
CA ASP A 352 8.29 -33.67 -5.85
C ASP A 352 7.72 -32.69 -6.87
N PHE A 353 7.77 -33.07 -8.16
CA PHE A 353 7.17 -32.32 -9.26
C PHE A 353 6.03 -33.13 -9.89
N SER A 354 4.80 -32.76 -9.56
CA SER A 354 3.59 -33.42 -10.08
C SER A 354 2.98 -32.60 -11.22
N VAL A 355 3.09 -33.09 -12.46
CA VAL A 355 2.65 -32.37 -13.65
C VAL A 355 1.70 -33.22 -14.50
N LEU A 356 0.46 -32.74 -14.69
CA LEU A 356 -0.57 -33.50 -15.39
C LEU A 356 -0.36 -33.59 -16.91
N LYS A 357 0.12 -32.51 -17.54
CA LYS A 357 0.21 -32.42 -19.00
C LYS A 357 1.63 -32.63 -19.52
N LYS A 358 2.54 -31.71 -19.20
CA LYS A 358 3.89 -31.71 -19.77
C LYS A 358 4.90 -31.15 -18.77
N PHE A 359 5.91 -31.94 -18.44
CA PHE A 359 7.12 -31.49 -17.77
C PHE A 359 8.17 -31.13 -18.84
N THR A 360 8.68 -29.91 -18.83
CA THR A 360 9.69 -29.43 -19.80
C THR A 360 10.84 -28.78 -19.04
N VAL A 361 12.07 -29.19 -19.35
CA VAL A 361 13.30 -28.61 -18.83
C VAL A 361 14.14 -28.21 -20.03
N ALA A 362 14.62 -26.97 -20.04
CA ALA A 362 15.54 -26.44 -21.04
C ALA A 362 16.60 -25.62 -20.32
N ALA A 363 17.87 -25.91 -20.59
CA ALA A 363 19.02 -25.21 -20.02
C ALA A 363 19.90 -24.70 -21.18
N GLY A 364 20.47 -23.50 -21.02
CA GLY A 364 21.35 -22.90 -22.04
C GLY A 364 22.75 -23.50 -22.09
N ASP A 365 23.24 -24.02 -20.96
CA ASP A 365 24.50 -24.75 -20.87
C ASP A 365 24.21 -26.26 -20.75
N ARG A 366 23.75 -26.72 -19.58
CA ARG A 366 23.55 -28.16 -19.35
C ARG A 366 22.47 -28.54 -18.35
N ILE A 367 22.09 -29.81 -18.41
CA ILE A 367 21.24 -30.49 -17.43
C ILE A 367 22.10 -31.53 -16.71
N SER A 368 22.32 -31.37 -15.41
CA SER A 368 23.02 -32.33 -14.54
C SER A 368 22.03 -33.02 -13.61
N LEU A 369 21.95 -34.35 -13.64
CA LEU A 369 21.10 -35.16 -12.78
C LEU A 369 21.95 -36.18 -12.02
N PHE A 370 21.94 -36.10 -10.69
CA PHE A 370 22.74 -36.96 -9.83
C PHE A 370 21.88 -37.63 -8.76
N ALA A 371 22.05 -38.94 -8.58
CA ALA A 371 21.41 -39.71 -7.53
C ALA A 371 22.45 -40.58 -6.80
N GLN A 372 22.70 -40.27 -5.53
CA GLN A 372 23.80 -40.88 -4.78
C GLN A 372 23.54 -42.34 -4.38
N LYS A 373 22.31 -42.70 -4.00
CA LYS A 373 22.01 -43.97 -3.30
C LYS A 373 21.14 -44.95 -4.07
N LEU A 374 20.00 -44.50 -4.60
CA LEU A 374 18.96 -45.38 -5.15
C LEU A 374 18.88 -45.37 -6.69
N GLY A 375 19.86 -44.74 -7.35
CA GLY A 375 19.96 -44.65 -8.80
C GLY A 375 18.91 -43.76 -9.45
N ILE A 376 18.90 -43.76 -10.78
CA ILE A 376 17.99 -42.99 -11.63
C ILE A 376 17.03 -43.94 -12.33
N LYS A 377 15.74 -43.57 -12.36
CA LYS A 377 14.68 -44.31 -13.06
C LYS A 377 13.97 -43.38 -14.05
N LEU A 378 13.98 -43.74 -15.32
CA LEU A 378 13.31 -43.01 -16.40
C LEU A 378 12.35 -43.97 -17.11
N PHE A 379 11.05 -43.73 -16.96
CA PHE A 379 10.00 -44.57 -17.56
C PHE A 379 9.04 -43.71 -18.37
N ALA A 380 8.67 -44.20 -19.56
CA ALA A 380 7.52 -43.71 -20.30
C ALA A 380 6.44 -44.81 -20.26
N GLY A 381 5.32 -44.55 -19.56
CA GLY A 381 4.22 -45.53 -19.47
C GLY A 381 3.58 -45.82 -20.84
N LYS A 382 3.60 -44.84 -21.73
CA LYS A 382 3.29 -44.94 -23.18
C LYS A 382 4.12 -43.88 -23.91
N GLY A 383 4.26 -44.04 -25.22
CA GLY A 383 5.02 -43.11 -26.07
C GLY A 383 6.50 -43.47 -26.18
N ARG A 384 7.17 -42.88 -27.18
CA ARG A 384 8.58 -43.15 -27.48
C ARG A 384 9.48 -42.44 -26.47
N VAL A 385 10.52 -43.14 -26.01
CA VAL A 385 11.65 -42.53 -25.32
C VAL A 385 12.71 -42.20 -26.37
N GLU A 386 13.12 -40.95 -26.41
CA GLU A 386 14.17 -40.43 -27.30
C GLU A 386 15.27 -39.81 -26.44
N ILE A 387 16.51 -40.25 -26.66
CA ILE A 387 17.72 -39.73 -26.02
C ILE A 387 18.71 -39.51 -27.15
N GLU A 388 19.22 -38.29 -27.28
CA GLU A 388 20.06 -37.88 -28.40
C GLU A 388 21.16 -36.92 -27.93
N ALA A 389 22.38 -37.12 -28.44
CA ALA A 389 23.44 -36.11 -28.42
C ALA A 389 23.54 -35.54 -29.84
N GLN A 390 22.82 -34.44 -30.11
CA GLN A 390 22.58 -33.96 -31.48
C GLN A 390 23.80 -33.29 -32.14
N GLY A 391 24.76 -32.85 -31.34
CA GLY A 391 25.99 -32.19 -31.80
C GLY A 391 27.27 -32.74 -31.18
N ASP A 392 27.19 -33.81 -30.39
CA ASP A 392 28.33 -34.32 -29.61
C ASP A 392 28.22 -35.84 -29.36
N GLU A 393 29.16 -36.40 -28.62
CA GLU A 393 29.20 -37.81 -28.24
C GLU A 393 28.09 -38.18 -27.23
N MET A 394 27.55 -39.39 -27.38
CA MET A 394 26.72 -40.03 -26.36
C MET A 394 27.53 -41.12 -25.65
N GLY A 395 27.75 -40.96 -24.34
CA GLY A 395 28.36 -41.97 -23.49
C GLY A 395 27.33 -42.74 -22.64
N LEU A 396 27.42 -44.07 -22.65
CA LEU A 396 26.64 -44.96 -21.78
C LEU A 396 27.62 -45.95 -21.12
N ALA A 397 27.84 -45.80 -19.81
CA ALA A 397 28.78 -46.62 -19.06
C ALA A 397 28.14 -47.13 -17.76
N ALA A 398 28.45 -48.36 -17.40
CA ALA A 398 28.08 -48.96 -16.12
C ALA A 398 29.27 -49.76 -15.55
N LEU A 399 29.41 -49.75 -14.22
CA LEU A 399 30.40 -50.59 -13.53
C LEU A 399 30.04 -52.08 -13.60
N LYS A 400 28.73 -52.38 -13.67
CA LYS A 400 28.17 -53.71 -13.83
C LYS A 400 27.61 -53.85 -15.25
N ASP A 401 26.65 -54.75 -15.42
CA ASP A 401 26.09 -55.09 -16.72
C ASP A 401 25.34 -53.91 -17.37
N ILE A 402 25.49 -53.81 -18.69
CA ILE A 402 24.61 -53.01 -19.56
C ILE A 402 23.70 -53.99 -20.30
N THR A 403 22.38 -53.82 -20.19
CA THR A 403 21.39 -54.63 -20.90
C THR A 403 20.59 -53.79 -21.88
N VAL A 404 20.51 -54.22 -23.15
CA VAL A 404 19.76 -53.55 -24.22
C VAL A 404 18.83 -54.57 -24.86
N ASN A 405 17.54 -54.46 -24.56
CA ASN A 405 16.53 -55.44 -24.94
C ASN A 405 15.38 -54.78 -25.72
N SER A 406 14.92 -55.45 -26.78
CA SER A 406 13.61 -55.21 -27.38
C SER A 406 12.77 -56.47 -27.18
N HIS A 407 11.69 -56.39 -26.41
CA HIS A 407 10.90 -57.58 -26.05
C HIS A 407 10.03 -58.09 -27.19
N GLU A 408 9.47 -57.20 -28.00
CA GLU A 408 8.55 -57.54 -29.11
C GLU A 408 9.05 -57.05 -30.47
N GLY A 409 10.12 -56.25 -30.49
CA GLY A 409 10.61 -55.56 -31.67
C GLY A 409 12.01 -56.00 -32.09
N LYS A 410 12.80 -55.04 -32.54
CA LYS A 410 14.17 -55.22 -33.03
C LYS A 410 15.10 -54.25 -32.33
N VAL A 411 16.35 -54.68 -32.15
CA VAL A 411 17.47 -53.79 -31.79
C VAL A 411 18.17 -53.40 -33.07
N ILE A 412 18.24 -52.10 -33.37
CA ILE A 412 18.98 -51.55 -34.51
C ILE A 412 20.18 -50.79 -33.98
N ILE A 413 21.37 -51.20 -34.40
CA ILE A 413 22.63 -50.50 -34.15
C ILE A 413 23.19 -50.12 -35.51
N SER A 414 23.31 -48.82 -35.76
CA SER A 414 23.78 -48.28 -37.03
C SER A 414 24.78 -47.18 -36.80
N ALA A 415 25.89 -47.20 -37.54
CA ALA A 415 26.89 -46.15 -37.53
C ALA A 415 27.31 -45.81 -38.96
N LYS A 416 27.63 -44.54 -39.21
CA LYS A 416 28.10 -44.08 -40.53
C LYS A 416 29.53 -44.53 -40.82
N LYS A 417 30.40 -44.56 -39.80
CA LYS A 417 31.82 -44.88 -39.93
C LYS A 417 32.10 -46.34 -39.56
N GLU A 418 31.78 -46.73 -38.32
CA GLU A 418 32.15 -48.03 -37.79
C GLU A 418 31.24 -48.46 -36.64
N ILE A 419 30.93 -49.76 -36.56
CA ILE A 419 30.42 -50.43 -35.36
C ILE A 419 31.54 -51.36 -34.88
N LEU A 420 31.96 -51.21 -33.62
CA LEU A 420 32.97 -52.06 -32.98
C LEU A 420 32.40 -52.64 -31.69
N LEU A 421 32.38 -53.97 -31.59
CA LEU A 421 31.98 -54.71 -30.41
C LEU A 421 33.23 -55.40 -29.85
N VAL A 422 33.60 -55.14 -28.59
CA VAL A 422 34.84 -55.67 -27.98
C VAL A 422 34.54 -56.36 -26.66
N SER A 423 35.17 -57.50 -26.40
CA SER A 423 35.14 -58.19 -25.11
C SER A 423 36.40 -59.04 -24.92
N GLY A 424 37.15 -58.83 -23.83
CA GLY A 424 38.30 -59.68 -23.45
C GLY A 424 39.38 -59.84 -24.53
N GLY A 425 39.54 -58.87 -25.42
CA GLY A 425 40.46 -58.91 -26.57
C GLY A 425 39.86 -59.50 -27.86
N GLY A 426 38.69 -60.15 -27.81
CA GLY A 426 37.92 -60.50 -29.00
C GLY A 426 37.05 -59.34 -29.49
N TYR A 427 36.76 -59.29 -30.79
CA TYR A 427 35.95 -58.23 -31.38
C TYR A 427 35.19 -58.63 -32.65
N ILE A 428 34.15 -57.84 -32.94
CA ILE A 428 33.47 -57.78 -34.24
C ILE A 428 33.50 -56.33 -34.70
N ARG A 429 34.04 -56.08 -35.89
CA ARG A 429 34.13 -54.75 -36.49
C ARG A 429 33.36 -54.73 -37.80
N ILE A 430 32.50 -53.74 -37.96
CA ILE A 430 31.71 -53.50 -39.18
C ILE A 430 32.00 -52.08 -39.65
N GLY A 431 32.69 -51.92 -40.78
CA GLY A 431 33.10 -50.62 -41.29
C GLY A 431 33.66 -50.72 -42.71
N ASN A 432 33.55 -49.65 -43.49
CA ASN A 432 34.05 -49.59 -44.88
C ASN A 432 33.58 -50.75 -45.78
N GLY A 433 32.36 -51.24 -45.58
CA GLY A 433 31.81 -52.38 -46.32
C GLY A 433 32.42 -53.75 -45.95
N GLN A 434 33.22 -53.83 -44.88
CA GLN A 434 33.86 -55.05 -44.40
C GLN A 434 33.29 -55.44 -43.02
N VAL A 435 33.20 -56.75 -42.80
CA VAL A 435 32.92 -57.36 -41.49
C VAL A 435 34.14 -58.18 -41.10
N GLU A 436 34.72 -57.87 -39.94
CA GLU A 436 35.91 -58.50 -39.40
C GLU A 436 35.61 -59.08 -38.01
N CYS A 437 35.85 -60.38 -37.85
CA CYS A 437 35.75 -61.07 -36.57
C CYS A 437 37.16 -61.49 -36.16
N GLY A 438 37.65 -61.01 -35.01
CA GLY A 438 38.99 -61.32 -34.50
C GLY A 438 38.95 -61.79 -33.06
N ALA A 439 39.79 -62.76 -32.70
CA ALA A 439 39.96 -63.22 -31.33
C ALA A 439 41.40 -63.72 -31.09
N PRO A 440 41.97 -63.51 -29.89
CA PRO A 440 43.33 -63.94 -29.57
C PRO A 440 43.49 -65.46 -29.40
N ASN A 441 42.38 -66.20 -29.25
CA ASN A 441 42.40 -67.64 -29.04
C ASN A 441 41.67 -68.38 -30.17
N HIS A 442 40.34 -68.53 -30.08
CA HIS A 442 39.54 -69.23 -31.10
C HIS A 442 38.33 -68.40 -31.52
N ILE A 443 37.99 -68.46 -32.81
CA ILE A 443 36.66 -68.08 -33.31
C ILE A 443 35.88 -69.39 -33.54
N ILE A 444 34.86 -69.63 -32.72
CA ILE A 444 34.04 -70.85 -32.79
C ILE A 444 32.75 -70.53 -33.54
N GLN A 445 32.55 -71.15 -34.71
CA GLN A 445 31.28 -71.09 -35.45
C GLN A 445 30.61 -72.46 -35.39
N ARG A 446 29.40 -72.52 -34.82
CA ARG A 446 28.59 -73.75 -34.74
C ARG A 446 27.32 -73.54 -35.56
N ALA A 447 27.12 -74.35 -36.60
CA ALA A 447 25.95 -74.25 -37.49
C ALA A 447 25.56 -75.63 -38.05
N THR A 448 24.26 -75.85 -38.28
CA THR A 448 23.74 -77.01 -39.02
C THR A 448 24.04 -76.89 -40.52
N ALA A 449 24.11 -75.67 -41.05
CA ALA A 449 24.51 -75.35 -42.42
C ALA A 449 25.22 -73.98 -42.44
N TRP A 450 26.31 -73.87 -43.21
CA TRP A 450 27.03 -72.62 -43.42
C TRP A 450 27.10 -72.34 -44.92
N GLN A 451 26.42 -71.28 -45.36
CA GLN A 451 26.27 -70.93 -46.77
C GLN A 451 26.78 -69.52 -47.03
N LYS A 452 27.64 -69.37 -48.04
CA LYS A 452 28.19 -68.08 -48.48
C LYS A 452 27.48 -67.65 -49.76
N PHE A 453 26.62 -66.65 -49.67
CA PHE A 453 25.96 -66.03 -50.82
C PHE A 453 26.83 -64.91 -51.43
N GLY A 454 26.55 -64.52 -52.68
CA GLY A 454 27.16 -63.34 -53.29
C GLY A 454 26.74 -62.06 -52.55
N GLY A 455 27.61 -61.05 -52.51
CA GLY A 455 27.35 -59.82 -51.75
C GLY A 455 26.10 -59.08 -52.22
N GLN A 456 25.22 -58.73 -51.28
CA GLN A 456 24.10 -57.81 -51.49
C GLN A 456 24.18 -56.69 -50.45
N SER A 457 24.06 -55.44 -50.88
CA SER A 457 24.05 -54.28 -50.00
C SER A 457 22.65 -54.02 -49.45
N VAL A 458 22.51 -53.90 -48.13
CA VAL A 458 21.28 -53.40 -47.50
C VAL A 458 21.38 -51.88 -47.37
N SER A 459 20.61 -51.14 -48.14
CA SER A 459 20.50 -49.69 -48.04
C SER A 459 19.41 -49.31 -47.04
N GLN A 460 19.74 -49.20 -45.75
CA GLN A 460 18.90 -48.44 -44.82
C GLN A 460 19.29 -46.97 -44.94
N SER A 461 18.31 -46.12 -45.26
CA SER A 461 18.47 -44.66 -45.30
C SER A 461 18.86 -44.15 -43.91
N ILE A 462 20.14 -43.83 -43.74
CA ILE A 462 20.64 -43.12 -42.57
C ILE A 462 19.98 -41.74 -42.59
N GLN A 463 19.16 -41.45 -41.58
CA GLN A 463 18.50 -40.16 -41.44
C GLN A 463 19.57 -39.06 -41.40
N GLN A 464 19.59 -38.18 -42.40
CA GLN A 464 20.41 -36.98 -42.39
C GLN A 464 19.75 -35.98 -41.43
N TRP A 465 20.38 -35.79 -40.26
CA TRP A 465 19.93 -34.85 -39.25
C TRP A 465 20.16 -33.41 -39.70
N GLN A 466 19.17 -32.55 -39.46
CA GLN A 466 19.34 -31.10 -39.49
C GLN A 466 19.73 -30.64 -38.09
N THR A 467 20.93 -30.08 -37.94
CA THR A 467 21.35 -29.41 -36.70
C THR A 467 20.46 -28.20 -36.45
N ALA A 468 19.67 -28.24 -35.37
CA ALA A 468 18.87 -27.10 -34.94
C ALA A 468 19.75 -26.14 -34.13
N ASN A 469 20.22 -25.06 -34.77
CA ASN A 469 20.88 -23.97 -34.04
C ASN A 469 19.86 -23.15 -33.26
N TYR A 470 20.31 -22.48 -32.17
CA TYR A 470 19.51 -21.55 -31.36
C TYR A 470 18.70 -20.58 -32.23
N ALA A 471 17.45 -20.33 -31.82
CA ALA A 471 16.55 -19.44 -32.54
C ALA A 471 15.81 -18.47 -31.62
N VAL A 472 15.78 -17.18 -31.98
CA VAL A 472 15.16 -16.10 -31.20
C VAL A 472 14.15 -15.35 -32.07
N THR A 473 13.04 -14.90 -31.46
CA THR A 473 12.02 -14.07 -32.12
C THR A 473 11.77 -12.78 -31.33
N PRO A 474 12.57 -11.72 -31.53
CA PRO A 474 12.37 -10.43 -30.87
C PRO A 474 10.95 -9.86 -31.08
N LYS A 475 10.35 -9.26 -30.02
CA LYS A 475 9.02 -8.63 -30.06
C LYS A 475 9.05 -7.23 -29.46
N ALA A 476 8.53 -6.23 -30.19
CA ALA A 476 8.38 -4.85 -29.72
C ALA A 476 6.94 -4.56 -29.25
N VAL A 477 6.79 -3.91 -28.09
CA VAL A 477 5.52 -3.50 -27.49
C VAL A 477 5.62 -2.10 -26.88
N ARG A 478 4.50 -1.35 -26.77
CA ARG A 478 4.47 -0.07 -26.05
C ARG A 478 4.56 -0.29 -24.53
N ALA A 479 5.50 0.38 -23.87
CA ALA A 479 5.82 0.20 -22.45
C ALA A 479 4.62 0.32 -21.48
N TYR A 480 3.64 1.18 -21.78
CA TYR A 480 2.52 1.48 -20.87
C TYR A 480 1.20 0.77 -21.18
N LYS A 481 1.07 0.10 -22.34
CA LYS A 481 -0.18 -0.57 -22.76
C LYS A 481 0.00 -2.02 -23.26
N ILE A 482 1.24 -2.51 -23.38
CA ILE A 482 1.61 -3.83 -23.93
C ILE A 482 0.93 -4.09 -25.30
N SER A 483 0.67 -3.04 -26.07
CA SER A 483 0.18 -3.16 -27.44
C SER A 483 1.35 -3.39 -28.40
N PRO A 484 1.22 -4.30 -29.38
CA PRO A 484 2.29 -4.58 -30.33
C PRO A 484 2.65 -3.35 -31.16
N LEU A 485 3.94 -3.13 -31.36
CA LEU A 485 4.45 -2.10 -32.29
C LEU A 485 4.73 -2.76 -33.63
N ALA A 486 3.87 -2.51 -34.60
CA ALA A 486 4.01 -3.00 -35.97
C ALA A 486 5.02 -2.15 -36.76
N ARG A 487 5.77 -2.79 -37.67
CA ARG A 487 6.70 -2.14 -38.61
C ARG A 487 7.81 -1.31 -37.92
N GLN A 488 8.20 -1.69 -36.71
CA GLN A 488 9.32 -1.03 -36.06
C GLN A 488 10.63 -1.57 -36.60
N ASN A 489 11.49 -0.67 -37.08
CA ASN A 489 12.85 -1.00 -37.46
C ASN A 489 13.72 -1.20 -36.22
N MET A 490 14.36 -2.36 -36.17
CA MET A 490 15.17 -2.81 -35.05
C MET A 490 16.54 -3.27 -35.58
N GLN A 491 17.58 -3.09 -34.77
CA GLN A 491 18.87 -3.70 -35.03
C GLN A 491 19.18 -4.70 -33.91
N LEU A 492 19.48 -5.93 -34.33
CA LEU A 492 20.01 -6.97 -33.47
C LEU A 492 21.53 -6.95 -33.59
N HIS A 493 22.21 -6.66 -32.48
CA HIS A 493 23.67 -6.66 -32.40
C HIS A 493 24.10 -7.98 -31.77
N ALA A 494 24.85 -8.78 -32.53
CA ALA A 494 25.48 -9.99 -32.05
C ALA A 494 26.83 -9.67 -31.39
N GLU A 495 27.29 -10.56 -30.51
CA GLU A 495 28.55 -10.39 -29.76
C GLU A 495 29.80 -10.39 -30.66
N ASP A 496 29.72 -11.03 -31.83
CA ASP A 496 30.76 -11.02 -32.87
C ASP A 496 30.84 -9.70 -33.68
N GLY A 497 30.05 -8.70 -33.30
CA GLY A 497 29.94 -7.41 -34.01
C GLY A 497 28.99 -7.45 -35.20
N GLY A 498 28.33 -8.58 -35.47
CA GLY A 498 27.31 -8.70 -36.52
C GLY A 498 26.08 -7.82 -36.21
N VAL A 499 25.71 -6.95 -37.16
CA VAL A 499 24.49 -6.14 -37.06
C VAL A 499 23.46 -6.62 -38.07
N GLN A 500 22.30 -7.05 -37.57
CA GLN A 500 21.19 -7.47 -38.41
C GLN A 500 20.00 -6.52 -38.27
N ALA A 501 19.56 -5.95 -39.39
CA ALA A 501 18.36 -5.13 -39.45
C ALA A 501 17.11 -6.02 -39.52
N LEU A 502 16.13 -5.74 -38.68
CA LEU A 502 14.87 -6.46 -38.55
C LEU A 502 13.71 -5.47 -38.54
N SER A 503 12.55 -5.87 -39.06
CA SER A 503 11.29 -5.13 -38.89
C SER A 503 10.25 -6.03 -38.24
N THR A 504 9.45 -5.47 -37.34
CA THR A 504 8.33 -6.20 -36.73
C THR A 504 7.14 -6.33 -37.66
N ALA A 505 6.45 -7.47 -37.60
CA ALA A 505 5.15 -7.70 -38.23
C ALA A 505 4.01 -7.02 -37.45
N GLN A 506 2.77 -7.12 -37.91
CA GLN A 506 1.59 -6.50 -37.26
C GLN A 506 1.40 -6.90 -35.79
N ASN A 507 1.86 -8.10 -35.40
CA ASN A 507 1.80 -8.60 -34.04
C ASN A 507 3.00 -8.17 -33.15
N GLY A 508 3.84 -7.26 -33.65
CA GLY A 508 5.03 -6.77 -32.98
C GLY A 508 6.22 -7.73 -32.99
N LYS A 509 6.12 -8.92 -33.58
CA LYS A 509 7.22 -9.91 -33.66
C LYS A 509 8.03 -9.73 -34.94
N SER A 510 9.34 -9.89 -34.86
CA SER A 510 10.23 -10.00 -36.03
C SER A 510 10.26 -11.44 -36.59
N PRO A 511 10.84 -11.69 -37.78
CA PRO A 511 11.06 -13.04 -38.29
C PRO A 511 11.95 -13.86 -37.35
N LEU A 512 11.76 -15.19 -37.32
CA LEU A 512 12.60 -16.11 -36.54
C LEU A 512 14.06 -16.02 -37.00
N GLN A 513 14.96 -15.65 -36.10
CA GLN A 513 16.39 -15.62 -36.39
C GLN A 513 17.00 -16.96 -36.00
N LYS A 514 17.65 -17.64 -36.95
CA LYS A 514 18.41 -18.88 -36.76
C LYS A 514 19.88 -18.52 -36.92
N GLN A 515 20.77 -19.03 -36.06
CA GLN A 515 22.23 -18.72 -36.02
C GLN A 515 22.65 -17.44 -35.25
N VAL A 516 21.96 -17.08 -34.17
CA VAL A 516 22.44 -16.01 -33.28
C VAL A 516 23.14 -16.67 -32.08
N GLY A 517 24.42 -16.39 -31.88
CA GLY A 517 25.16 -16.73 -30.66
C GLY A 517 24.43 -16.18 -29.43
N VAL A 518 24.53 -16.87 -28.30
CA VAL A 518 23.60 -16.82 -27.16
C VAL A 518 23.52 -15.46 -26.42
N GLU A 519 24.27 -14.44 -26.81
CA GLU A 519 24.17 -13.11 -26.20
C GLU A 519 23.76 -12.04 -27.22
N ILE A 520 22.48 -11.65 -27.19
CA ILE A 520 22.07 -10.36 -27.78
C ILE A 520 22.67 -9.29 -26.90
N SER A 521 23.74 -8.65 -27.38
CA SER A 521 24.41 -7.59 -26.63
C SER A 521 23.49 -6.37 -26.50
N GLN A 522 22.80 -5.97 -27.58
CA GLN A 522 21.85 -4.84 -27.59
C GLN A 522 20.77 -4.99 -28.68
N LEU A 523 19.53 -4.63 -28.33
CA LEU A 523 18.40 -4.48 -29.25
C LEU A 523 18.06 -2.99 -29.35
N LYS A 524 18.40 -2.34 -30.46
CA LYS A 524 18.14 -0.90 -30.65
C LYS A 524 16.92 -0.67 -31.53
N ILE A 525 15.99 0.13 -31.03
CA ILE A 525 14.94 0.72 -31.87
C ILE A 525 15.58 1.88 -32.62
N LYS A 526 15.46 1.87 -33.95
CA LYS A 526 15.88 3.01 -34.75
C LYS A 526 14.77 4.06 -34.63
N ASP A 527 14.99 5.06 -33.78
CA ASP A 527 14.14 6.24 -33.78
C ASP A 527 14.39 6.97 -35.11
N GLU A 528 13.31 7.20 -35.87
CA GLU A 528 13.31 8.21 -36.93
C GLU A 528 13.37 9.58 -36.24
N GLU A 529 14.21 10.47 -36.77
CA GLU A 529 14.53 11.82 -36.23
C GLU A 529 13.34 12.61 -35.69
#